data_AF-A0A418M103-F1
#
_entry.id   AF-A0A418M103-F1
#
_cell.length_a   1.000
_cell.length_b   1.000
_cell.length_c   1.000
_cell.angle_alpha   90.00
_cell.angle_beta   90.00
_cell.angle_gamma   90.00
#
_symmetry.space_group_name_H-M   'P 1'
#
loop_
_entity.id
_entity.type
_entity.pdbx_description
1 polymer ?
#
loop_
_entity_poly.entity_id
_entity_poly.type
_entity_poly.pdbx_seq_one_letter_code
_entity_poly.pdbx_strand_id
1 'polypeptide(L)'
;MTNTATTNTAKNTTKPVSRQVGTESTSTVSITKPSAKGTSAFIIPSIKSLTIEADTAAGTVWSPINQQSTNSKVSSLLKNGSVTTVQMPKQPVGLQFNANISPSRLNIVTRTEGQISIYPAFYIVKGIVDQNGNQLYSVKFVPNVIEVNQQGNVTYLSDKPLYIWLNNNQWKEDFSSSVNQQLHHN
;
A
#
# COMPACT_ATOMS: atom_id res chain seq x y z
N MET A 1 -8.14 20.54 -81.55
CA MET A 1 -7.48 20.68 -80.25
C MET A 1 -8.55 20.44 -79.18
N THR A 2 -9.13 19.24 -79.01
CA THR A 2 -8.58 18.06 -78.32
C THR A 2 -7.82 18.38 -77.04
N ASN A 3 -8.49 18.29 -75.88
CA ASN A 3 -8.37 17.09 -75.06
C ASN A 3 -9.50 16.95 -74.04
N THR A 4 -10.06 15.74 -74.03
CA THR A 4 -11.03 15.17 -73.10
C THR A 4 -10.27 14.31 -72.09
N ALA A 5 -10.64 14.35 -70.80
CA ALA A 5 -10.25 13.35 -69.80
C ALA A 5 -11.40 13.24 -68.78
N THR A 6 -12.34 12.30 -68.97
CA THR A 6 -12.35 10.92 -68.44
C THR A 6 -12.49 10.84 -66.92
N THR A 7 -13.71 10.53 -66.51
CA THR A 7 -14.16 10.08 -65.20
C THR A 7 -13.53 8.74 -64.80
N ASN A 8 -13.23 8.55 -63.51
CA ASN A 8 -13.25 7.23 -62.88
C ASN A 8 -13.67 7.35 -61.40
N THR A 9 -14.88 6.89 -61.15
CA THR A 9 -15.47 6.67 -59.83
C THR A 9 -15.03 5.29 -59.34
N ALA A 10 -14.20 5.23 -58.29
CA ALA A 10 -13.89 3.99 -57.59
C ALA A 10 -14.57 3.99 -56.22
N LYS A 11 -15.67 3.24 -56.14
CA LYS A 11 -16.32 2.76 -54.92
C LYS A 11 -15.33 1.83 -54.22
N ASN A 12 -14.86 2.17 -53.02
CA ASN A 12 -14.14 1.21 -52.17
C ASN A 12 -14.87 1.06 -50.84
N THR A 13 -15.62 -0.04 -50.76
CA THR A 13 -16.41 -0.46 -49.60
C THR A 13 -15.48 -1.26 -48.68
N THR A 14 -14.82 -0.60 -47.73
CA THR A 14 -14.00 -1.28 -46.73
C THR A 14 -14.87 -1.65 -45.52
N LYS A 15 -15.11 -2.96 -45.38
CA LYS A 15 -15.68 -3.67 -44.23
C LYS A 15 -15.16 -3.09 -42.89
N PRO A 16 -16.00 -2.87 -41.85
CA PRO A 16 -15.47 -2.63 -40.51
C PRO A 16 -14.77 -3.89 -40.02
N VAL A 17 -13.45 -3.80 -39.87
CA VAL A 17 -12.63 -4.81 -39.19
C VAL A 17 -13.03 -4.82 -37.73
N SER A 18 -13.62 -5.93 -37.29
CA SER A 18 -13.87 -6.24 -35.89
C SER A 18 -12.52 -6.24 -35.16
N ARG A 19 -12.25 -5.17 -34.39
CA ARG A 19 -11.15 -5.16 -33.43
C ARG A 19 -11.52 -6.14 -32.34
N GLN A 20 -10.83 -7.28 -32.32
CA GLN A 20 -10.82 -8.17 -31.18
C GLN A 20 -10.48 -7.36 -29.93
N VAL A 21 -11.44 -7.33 -29.01
CA VAL A 21 -11.25 -6.97 -27.61
C VAL A 21 -10.21 -7.95 -27.09
N GLY A 22 -8.95 -7.50 -27.01
CA GLY A 22 -7.92 -8.20 -26.26
C GLY A 22 -8.35 -8.19 -24.81
N THR A 23 -8.91 -9.31 -24.35
CA THR A 23 -9.13 -9.59 -22.94
C THR A 23 -7.79 -9.45 -22.23
N GLU A 24 -7.64 -8.39 -21.44
CA GLU A 24 -6.53 -8.24 -20.52
C GLU A 24 -6.47 -9.50 -19.66
N SER A 25 -5.41 -10.27 -19.86
CA SER A 25 -5.19 -11.49 -19.11
C SER A 25 -4.89 -11.10 -17.67
N THR A 26 -5.92 -11.14 -16.82
CA THR A 26 -5.83 -11.07 -15.37
C THR A 26 -5.02 -12.25 -14.86
N SER A 27 -3.70 -12.11 -14.87
CA SER A 27 -2.80 -13.06 -14.23
C SER A 27 -2.88 -12.83 -12.73
N THR A 28 -3.77 -13.58 -12.07
CA THR A 28 -3.90 -13.63 -10.62
C THR A 28 -2.64 -14.27 -10.01
N VAL A 29 -1.93 -13.54 -9.15
CA VAL A 29 -0.92 -14.16 -8.28
C VAL A 29 -1.67 -14.82 -7.13
N SER A 30 -1.90 -16.13 -7.24
CA SER A 30 -2.37 -16.94 -6.13
C SER A 30 -1.17 -17.27 -5.24
N ILE A 31 -1.09 -16.63 -4.07
CA ILE A 31 -0.16 -17.08 -3.03
C ILE A 31 -0.85 -18.26 -2.35
N THR A 32 -0.33 -19.46 -2.59
CA THR A 32 -0.97 -20.72 -2.21
C THR A 32 -1.10 -20.87 -0.69
N LYS A 33 -2.30 -21.26 -0.26
CA LYS A 33 -2.72 -21.65 1.10
C LYS A 33 -1.69 -22.53 1.83
N PRO A 34 -1.27 -22.20 3.06
CA PRO A 34 -0.91 -23.23 4.03
C PRO A 34 -2.20 -23.95 4.42
N SER A 35 -2.34 -25.20 4.01
CA SER A 35 -3.40 -26.06 4.52
C SER A 35 -3.04 -26.51 5.92
N ALA A 36 -3.67 -25.93 6.94
CA ALA A 36 -3.87 -26.62 8.22
C ALA A 36 -4.97 -25.93 9.04
N LYS A 37 -5.91 -26.75 9.52
CA LYS A 37 -6.66 -26.50 10.75
C LYS A 37 -5.68 -26.03 11.83
N GLY A 38 -5.86 -24.81 12.32
CA GLY A 38 -5.05 -24.23 13.38
C GLY A 38 -4.94 -22.73 13.17
N THR A 39 -5.78 -21.96 13.85
CA THR A 39 -5.65 -20.51 13.95
C THR A 39 -4.36 -20.22 14.72
N SER A 40 -3.23 -20.23 14.02
CA SER A 40 -1.97 -19.73 14.57
C SER A 40 -2.19 -18.24 14.82
N ALA A 41 -2.43 -17.88 16.07
CA ALA A 41 -2.42 -16.49 16.48
C ALA A 41 -1.08 -15.88 16.02
N PHE A 42 -1.13 -14.73 15.38
CA PHE A 42 0.09 -14.00 15.05
C PHE A 42 0.69 -13.52 16.38
N ILE A 43 1.79 -14.14 16.82
CA ILE A 43 2.47 -13.76 18.07
C ILE A 43 3.56 -12.76 17.73
N ILE A 44 3.47 -11.59 18.34
CA ILE A 44 4.52 -10.59 18.25
C ILE A 44 5.50 -10.79 19.40
N PRO A 45 6.80 -10.94 19.12
CA PRO A 45 7.81 -11.04 20.16
C PRO A 45 7.85 -9.77 21.02
N SER A 46 8.35 -9.89 22.24
CA SER A 46 8.47 -8.77 23.18
C SER A 46 9.07 -7.53 22.54
N ILE A 47 8.37 -6.40 22.63
CA ILE A 47 8.75 -5.11 22.04
C ILE A 47 9.94 -4.51 22.82
N LYS A 48 11.00 -4.12 22.11
CA LYS A 48 12.15 -3.34 22.64
C LYS A 48 11.92 -1.85 22.38
N SER A 49 11.61 -1.48 21.13
CA SER A 49 11.30 -0.10 20.75
C SER A 49 10.25 -0.05 19.64
N LEU A 50 9.63 1.12 19.49
CA LEU A 50 8.61 1.42 18.50
C LEU A 50 8.95 2.75 17.82
N THR A 51 8.69 2.86 16.52
CA THR A 51 8.65 4.14 15.81
C THR A 51 7.51 4.12 14.79
N ILE A 52 7.03 5.29 14.41
CA ILE A 52 6.15 5.46 13.24
C ILE A 52 6.91 6.24 12.18
N GLU A 53 6.98 5.70 10.97
CA GLU A 53 7.28 6.49 9.78
C GLU A 53 5.95 7.01 9.22
N ALA A 54 5.76 8.33 9.23
CA ALA A 54 4.51 8.96 8.84
C ALA A 54 4.34 8.97 7.30
N ASP A 55 3.08 9.04 6.87
CA ASP A 55 2.63 9.19 5.47
C ASP A 55 2.90 10.58 4.86
N THR A 56 4.01 11.22 5.25
CA THR A 56 4.45 12.50 4.69
C THR A 56 5.46 12.28 3.58
N ALA A 57 5.54 13.21 2.62
CA ALA A 57 6.47 13.11 1.49
C ALA A 57 7.93 12.89 1.92
N ALA A 58 8.32 13.42 3.08
CA ALA A 58 9.65 13.31 3.66
C ALA A 58 9.85 12.07 4.56
N GLY A 59 8.81 11.27 4.85
CA GLY A 59 8.92 10.09 5.71
C GLY A 59 9.31 10.42 7.15
N THR A 60 8.62 11.38 7.78
CA THR A 60 8.97 11.83 9.14
C THR A 60 8.89 10.68 10.13
N VAL A 61 9.96 10.46 10.91
CA VAL A 61 10.00 9.45 11.97
C VAL A 61 9.52 10.04 13.30
N TRP A 62 8.62 9.31 13.96
CA TRP A 62 8.04 9.65 15.25
C TRP A 62 8.39 8.58 16.28
N SER A 63 8.65 9.03 17.51
CA SER A 63 8.96 8.17 18.65
C SER A 63 7.85 8.24 19.70
N PRO A 64 7.63 7.19 20.50
CA PRO A 64 6.67 7.20 21.58
C PRO A 64 6.91 8.36 22.56
N ILE A 65 5.85 9.06 22.95
CA ILE A 65 5.90 10.06 24.03
C ILE A 65 6.21 9.36 25.36
N ASN A 66 5.57 8.20 25.58
CA ASN A 66 5.86 7.31 26.69
C ASN A 66 6.01 5.87 26.18
N GLN A 67 7.24 5.33 26.26
CA GLN A 67 7.55 4.02 25.68
C GLN A 67 6.72 2.88 26.29
N GLN A 68 6.53 2.86 27.61
CA GLN A 68 5.90 1.73 28.30
C GLN A 68 4.39 1.68 28.04
N SER A 69 3.70 2.82 28.12
CA SER A 69 2.26 2.89 27.84
C SER A 69 1.99 2.59 26.36
N THR A 70 2.80 3.15 25.46
CA THR A 70 2.68 2.93 24.01
C THR A 70 2.94 1.46 23.66
N ASN A 71 3.97 0.84 24.22
CA ASN A 71 4.21 -0.60 24.05
C ASN A 71 3.00 -1.44 24.46
N SER A 72 2.37 -1.08 25.58
CA SER A 72 1.20 -1.81 26.11
C SER A 72 -0.03 -1.64 25.20
N LYS A 73 -0.30 -0.42 24.73
CA LYS A 73 -1.38 -0.10 23.78
C LYS A 73 -1.19 -0.83 22.45
N VAL A 74 0.00 -0.74 21.88
CA VAL A 74 0.36 -1.41 20.61
C VAL A 74 0.28 -2.93 20.75
N SER A 75 0.79 -3.49 21.84
CA SER A 75 0.66 -4.93 22.13
C SER A 75 -0.80 -5.37 22.25
N SER A 76 -1.69 -4.52 22.77
CA SER A 76 -3.12 -4.81 22.87
C SER A 76 -3.79 -4.78 21.50
N LEU A 77 -3.49 -3.78 20.67
CA LEU A 77 -4.03 -3.67 19.30
C LEU A 77 -3.68 -4.92 18.47
N LEU A 78 -2.43 -5.37 18.56
CA LEU A 78 -1.91 -6.46 17.74
C LEU A 78 -2.46 -7.85 18.09
N LYS A 79 -3.15 -8.00 19.22
CA LYS A 79 -3.77 -9.28 19.62
C LYS A 79 -5.05 -9.60 18.84
N ASN A 80 -5.65 -8.62 18.18
CA ASN A 80 -6.98 -8.76 17.58
C ASN A 80 -6.95 -9.24 16.12
N GLY A 81 -5.77 -9.21 15.49
CA GLY A 81 -5.62 -9.58 14.08
C GLY A 81 -5.76 -11.07 13.83
N SER A 82 -6.53 -11.42 12.80
CA SER A 82 -6.61 -12.79 12.27
C SER A 82 -5.88 -12.88 10.94
N VAL A 83 -5.01 -13.88 10.76
CA VAL A 83 -4.33 -14.11 9.49
C VAL A 83 -5.36 -14.27 8.37
N THR A 84 -5.14 -13.56 7.27
CA THR A 84 -6.03 -13.55 6.11
C THR A 84 -5.24 -13.63 4.81
N THR A 85 -5.94 -13.87 3.71
CA THR A 85 -5.38 -13.77 2.35
C THR A 85 -6.03 -12.60 1.65
N VAL A 86 -5.25 -11.88 0.86
CA VAL A 86 -5.70 -10.70 0.14
C VAL A 86 -5.43 -10.92 -1.34
N GLN A 87 -6.43 -10.60 -2.17
CA GLN A 87 -6.22 -10.48 -3.61
C GLN A 87 -5.99 -9.01 -3.92
N MET A 88 -4.80 -8.68 -4.40
CA MET A 88 -4.46 -7.34 -4.88
C MET A 88 -4.20 -7.38 -6.38
N PRO A 89 -4.49 -6.30 -7.11
CA PRO A 89 -4.07 -6.20 -8.50
C PRO A 89 -2.55 -6.22 -8.59
N LYS A 90 -2.05 -6.64 -9.76
CA LYS A 90 -0.62 -6.58 -10.04
C LYS A 90 -0.15 -5.14 -9.99
N GLN A 91 0.87 -4.88 -9.17
CA GLN A 91 1.49 -3.55 -9.09
C GLN A 91 2.11 -3.18 -10.44
N PRO A 92 2.02 -1.91 -10.89
CA PRO A 92 2.76 -1.47 -12.06
C PRO A 92 4.28 -1.63 -11.82
N VAL A 93 5.00 -2.09 -12.84
CA VAL A 93 6.46 -2.30 -12.79
C VAL A 93 7.21 -1.01 -13.11
N GLY A 94 8.39 -0.82 -12.53
CA GLY A 94 9.27 0.31 -12.83
C GLY A 94 8.82 1.65 -12.27
N LEU A 95 7.95 1.65 -11.24
CA LEU A 95 7.55 2.87 -10.56
C LEU A 95 8.66 3.38 -9.63
N GLN A 96 9.05 4.63 -9.81
CA GLN A 96 9.90 5.37 -8.89
C GLN A 96 9.19 6.67 -8.53
N PHE A 97 8.99 6.88 -7.23
CA PHE A 97 8.39 8.10 -6.69
C PHE A 97 9.48 8.92 -6.00
N ASN A 98 9.46 10.24 -6.22
CA ASN A 98 10.40 11.18 -5.57
C ASN A 98 9.97 11.54 -4.13
N ALA A 99 8.95 10.87 -3.59
CA ALA A 99 8.39 11.10 -2.28
C ALA A 99 7.86 9.79 -1.70
N ASN A 100 7.74 9.71 -0.37
CA ASN A 100 7.04 8.62 0.28
C ASN A 100 5.54 8.71 -0.04
N ILE A 101 5.00 7.65 -0.65
CA ILE A 101 3.58 7.49 -0.96
C ILE A 101 2.95 6.34 -0.16
N SER A 102 3.72 5.68 0.70
CA SER A 102 3.24 4.58 1.51
C SER A 102 2.46 5.10 2.73
N PRO A 103 1.49 4.34 3.26
CA PRO A 103 0.83 4.71 4.50
C PRO A 103 1.81 4.77 5.68
N SER A 104 1.33 5.37 6.77
CA SER A 104 2.04 5.36 8.04
C SER A 104 2.42 3.92 8.43
N ARG A 105 3.69 3.74 8.76
CA ARG A 105 4.30 2.44 9.06
C ARG A 105 4.78 2.39 10.50
N LEU A 106 4.20 1.47 11.28
CA LEU A 106 4.69 1.12 12.60
C LEU A 106 5.87 0.17 12.46
N ASN A 107 7.02 0.59 12.99
CA ASN A 107 8.23 -0.22 13.04
C ASN A 107 8.46 -0.68 14.48
N ILE A 108 8.67 -1.98 14.64
CA ILE A 108 8.90 -2.63 15.92
C ILE A 108 10.29 -3.26 15.88
N VAL A 109 11.14 -2.89 16.83
CA VAL A 109 12.33 -3.68 17.15
C VAL A 109 11.97 -4.57 18.32
N THR A 110 12.11 -5.88 18.12
CA THR A 110 11.86 -6.87 19.17
C THR A 110 13.07 -7.01 20.10
N ARG A 111 12.89 -7.58 21.29
CA ARG A 111 13.99 -7.87 22.22
C ARG A 111 14.98 -8.91 21.68
N THR A 112 14.55 -9.75 20.75
CA THR A 112 15.40 -10.69 19.99
C THR A 112 15.98 -10.05 18.72
N GLU A 113 15.96 -8.71 18.63
CA GLU A 113 16.52 -7.91 17.53
C GLU A 113 15.92 -8.14 16.14
N GLY A 114 14.83 -8.89 16.05
CA GLY A 114 13.99 -8.93 14.86
C GLY A 114 13.29 -7.60 14.61
N GLN A 115 13.20 -7.20 13.34
CA GLN A 115 12.44 -6.04 12.90
C GLN A 115 11.12 -6.47 12.28
N ILE A 116 10.06 -5.77 12.65
CA ILE A 116 8.71 -5.96 12.11
C ILE A 116 8.20 -4.61 11.65
N SER A 117 7.77 -4.51 10.40
CA SER A 117 7.03 -3.36 9.87
C SER A 117 5.57 -3.71 9.71
N ILE A 118 4.68 -2.82 10.15
CA ILE A 118 3.24 -3.02 10.18
C ILE A 118 2.56 -1.78 9.59
N TYR A 119 1.72 -1.96 8.57
CA TYR A 119 1.04 -0.86 7.90
C TYR A 119 -0.27 -1.30 7.24
N PRO A 120 -1.22 -0.39 6.97
CA PRO A 120 -2.39 -0.68 6.15
C PRO A 120 -1.99 -1.28 4.81
N ALA A 121 -2.59 -2.42 4.46
CA ALA A 121 -2.34 -3.06 3.18
C ALA A 121 -2.83 -2.15 2.05
N PHE A 122 -1.98 -1.92 1.04
CA PHE A 122 -2.27 -0.98 -0.04
C PHE A 122 -1.77 -1.47 -1.40
N TYR A 123 -2.31 -0.88 -2.45
CA TYR A 123 -1.85 -1.09 -3.82
C TYR A 123 -1.89 0.20 -4.62
N ILE A 124 -1.10 0.24 -5.69
CA ILE A 124 -1.01 1.39 -6.58
C ILE A 124 -1.81 1.09 -7.85
N VAL A 125 -2.69 2.01 -8.21
CA VAL A 125 -3.43 1.98 -9.47
C VAL A 125 -2.96 3.07 -10.41
N LYS A 126 -2.91 2.73 -11.70
CA LYS A 126 -2.66 3.68 -12.77
C LYS A 126 -3.91 4.55 -12.95
N GLY A 127 -3.75 5.86 -12.82
CA GLY A 127 -4.81 6.85 -12.96
C GLY A 127 -4.88 7.45 -14.37
N ILE A 128 -5.42 8.65 -14.46
CA ILE A 128 -5.47 9.43 -15.70
C ILE A 128 -4.08 10.01 -16.05
N VAL A 129 -3.91 10.41 -17.30
CA VAL A 129 -2.77 11.23 -17.73
C VAL A 129 -3.12 12.70 -17.48
N ASP A 130 -2.22 13.45 -16.85
CA ASP A 130 -2.42 14.88 -16.62
C ASP A 130 -2.29 15.71 -17.91
N GLN A 131 -2.53 17.02 -17.81
CA GLN A 131 -2.48 17.94 -18.95
C GLN A 131 -1.08 18.08 -19.56
N ASN A 132 -0.04 17.66 -18.83
CA ASN A 132 1.36 17.69 -19.26
C ASN A 132 1.83 16.34 -19.81
N GLY A 133 0.94 15.36 -19.95
CA GLY A 133 1.28 14.02 -20.43
C GLY A 133 1.85 13.09 -19.35
N ASN A 134 1.85 13.47 -18.07
CA ASN A 134 2.36 12.63 -17.00
C ASN A 134 1.31 11.61 -16.55
N GLN A 135 1.76 10.37 -16.39
CA GLN A 135 0.93 9.33 -15.82
C GLN A 135 0.71 9.57 -14.32
N LEU A 136 -0.54 9.79 -13.90
CA LEU A 136 -0.87 9.84 -12.48
C LEU A 136 -1.05 8.44 -11.92
N TYR A 137 -0.72 8.29 -10.64
CA TYR A 137 -0.92 7.07 -9.86
C TYR A 137 -1.72 7.40 -8.62
N SER A 138 -2.47 6.43 -8.11
CA SER A 138 -3.20 6.58 -6.86
C SER A 138 -2.95 5.38 -5.96
N VAL A 139 -2.82 5.66 -4.66
CA VAL A 139 -2.74 4.64 -3.63
C VAL A 139 -4.17 4.26 -3.23
N LYS A 140 -4.43 2.96 -3.13
CA LYS A 140 -5.70 2.39 -2.69
C LYS A 140 -5.43 1.46 -1.52
N PHE A 141 -6.24 1.59 -0.48
CA PHE A 141 -6.17 0.73 0.70
C PHE A 141 -7.08 -0.47 0.57
N VAL A 142 -6.66 -1.60 1.14
CA VAL A 142 -7.51 -2.76 1.36
C VAL A 142 -8.19 -2.58 2.72
N PRO A 143 -9.53 -2.41 2.77
CA PRO A 143 -10.20 -2.05 4.02
C PRO A 143 -9.98 -3.07 5.13
N ASN A 144 -9.64 -2.59 6.33
CA ASN A 144 -9.45 -3.39 7.55
C ASN A 144 -8.31 -4.42 7.48
N VAL A 145 -7.44 -4.33 6.47
CA VAL A 145 -6.32 -5.25 6.30
C VAL A 145 -5.01 -4.56 6.62
N ILE A 146 -4.18 -5.24 7.41
CA ILE A 146 -2.84 -4.85 7.78
C ILE A 146 -1.84 -5.80 7.11
N GLU A 147 -0.79 -5.23 6.55
CA GLU A 147 0.39 -5.96 6.13
C GLU A 147 1.41 -5.98 7.27
N VAL A 148 1.90 -7.16 7.60
CA VAL A 148 2.99 -7.36 8.55
C VAL A 148 4.17 -7.97 7.82
N ASN A 149 5.27 -7.23 7.77
CA ASN A 149 6.52 -7.68 7.20
C ASN A 149 7.51 -7.97 8.32
N GLN A 150 7.87 -9.25 8.46
CA GLN A 150 8.88 -9.70 9.40
C GLN A 150 10.05 -10.29 8.62
N GLN A 151 11.15 -9.52 8.53
CA GLN A 151 12.38 -9.92 7.84
C GLN A 151 12.13 -10.40 6.39
N GLY A 152 11.25 -9.71 5.66
CA GLY A 152 10.89 -10.04 4.27
C GLY A 152 9.74 -11.03 4.13
N ASN A 153 9.31 -11.68 5.21
CA ASN A 153 8.12 -12.53 5.20
C ASN A 153 6.87 -11.67 5.42
N VAL A 154 6.01 -11.62 4.41
CA VAL A 154 4.77 -10.84 4.45
C VAL A 154 3.61 -11.71 4.91
N THR A 155 2.90 -11.26 5.95
CA THR A 155 1.64 -11.84 6.44
C THR A 155 0.57 -10.76 6.45
N TYR A 156 -0.64 -11.10 6.00
CA TYR A 156 -1.78 -10.19 6.07
C TYR A 156 -2.66 -10.53 7.26
N LEU A 157 -3.08 -9.50 7.99
CA LEU A 157 -4.02 -9.62 9.11
C LEU A 157 -5.30 -8.84 8.78
N SER A 158 -6.46 -9.43 9.05
CA SER A 158 -7.71 -8.69 9.17
C SER A 158 -7.81 -8.12 10.58
N ASP A 159 -7.64 -6.81 10.72
CA ASP A 159 -7.64 -6.09 12.01
C ASP A 159 -8.17 -4.66 11.81
N LYS A 160 -9.47 -4.46 12.04
CA LYS A 160 -10.12 -3.16 11.89
C LYS A 160 -9.60 -2.11 12.90
N PRO A 161 -9.48 -2.41 14.21
CA PRO A 161 -8.91 -1.46 15.16
C PRO A 161 -7.52 -0.95 14.78
N LEU A 162 -6.58 -1.86 14.45
CA LEU A 162 -5.22 -1.48 14.07
C LEU A 162 -5.19 -0.73 12.74
N TYR A 163 -6.01 -1.14 11.77
CA TYR A 163 -6.18 -0.43 10.51
C TYR A 163 -6.62 1.01 10.73
N ILE A 164 -7.67 1.23 11.53
CA ILE A 164 -8.16 2.59 11.83
C ILE A 164 -7.09 3.40 12.56
N TRP A 165 -6.41 2.79 13.54
CA TRP A 165 -5.39 3.48 14.33
C TRP A 165 -4.23 4.00 13.46
N LEU A 166 -3.76 3.20 12.50
CA LEU A 166 -2.71 3.58 11.54
C LEU A 166 -3.22 4.53 10.46
N ASN A 167 -4.33 4.18 9.79
CA ASN A 167 -4.83 4.88 8.61
C ASN A 167 -5.43 6.26 8.93
N ASN A 168 -5.99 6.43 10.14
CA ASN A 168 -6.63 7.68 10.54
C ASN A 168 -5.76 8.52 11.47
N ASN A 169 -4.45 8.24 11.54
CA ASN A 169 -3.49 9.01 12.32
C ASN A 169 -3.75 9.08 13.83
N GLN A 170 -4.50 8.13 14.40
CA GLN A 170 -4.77 8.09 15.85
C GLN A 170 -3.51 7.81 16.67
N TRP A 171 -2.48 7.25 16.03
CA TRP A 171 -1.16 7.07 16.63
C TRP A 171 -0.49 8.39 17.03
N LYS A 172 -0.88 9.54 16.45
CA LYS A 172 -0.29 10.85 16.81
C LYS A 172 -0.56 11.27 18.26
N GLU A 173 -1.50 10.63 18.94
CA GLU A 173 -1.76 10.85 20.37
C GLU A 173 -0.68 10.23 21.27
N ASP A 174 -0.03 9.16 20.81
CA ASP A 174 0.95 8.41 21.61
C ASP A 174 2.41 8.67 21.18
N PHE A 175 2.61 9.37 20.06
CA PHE A 175 3.91 9.59 19.43
C PHE A 175 4.18 11.07 19.21
N SER A 176 5.46 11.45 19.20
CA SER A 176 5.91 12.79 18.84
C SER A 176 7.10 12.74 17.89
N SER A 177 7.16 13.70 16.97
CA SER A 177 8.35 13.93 16.13
C SER A 177 9.26 14.95 16.81
N SER A 178 10.57 14.80 16.63
CA SER A 178 11.55 15.82 17.07
C SER A 178 11.36 17.18 16.38
N VAL A 179 10.70 17.21 15.22
CA VAL A 179 10.30 18.45 14.53
C VAL A 179 9.29 19.27 15.36
N ASN A 180 8.43 18.61 16.14
CA ASN A 180 7.47 19.30 17.02
C ASN A 180 8.07 19.74 18.37
N GLN A 181 9.26 19.28 18.74
CA GLN A 181 9.92 19.72 19.98
C GLN A 181 10.62 21.07 19.86
N GLN A 182 10.88 21.55 18.63
CA GLN A 182 11.49 22.86 18.39
C GLN A 182 10.48 24.03 18.40
N LEU A 183 9.16 23.77 18.38
CA LEU A 183 8.13 24.81 18.36
C LEU A 183 7.63 25.25 19.75
N HIS A 184 8.11 24.63 20.84
CA HIS A 184 7.72 24.97 22.22
C HIS A 184 8.82 25.70 23.01
N HIS A 185 9.88 26.16 22.34
CA HIS A 185 10.99 26.91 22.96
C HIS A 185 11.29 28.23 22.23
N ASN A 186 10.25 29.04 21.97
CA ASN A 186 10.42 30.45 21.62
C ASN A 186 9.41 31.29 22.40
#